data_AF-K1S359-F1
#
_entry.id   AF-K1S359-F1
#
_cell.length_a   1.000
_cell.length_b   1.000
_cell.length_c   1.000
_cell.angle_alpha   90.00
_cell.angle_beta   90.00
_cell.angle_gamma   90.00
#
_symmetry.space_group_name_H-M   'P 1'
#
loop_
_entity.id
_entity.type
_entity.pdbx_description
1 polymer ?
#
loop_
_entity_poly.entity_id
_entity_poly.type
_entity_poly.pdbx_seq_one_letter_code
_entity_poly.pdbx_strand_id
1 'polypeptide(L)'
;MTYSEIRKNEEVLAFIKKGNANLGAMGFTDHSEAHSGLVAERAAEILKKFGYPEKDIELVKIAGFMHDIGNAVNRSHHAEYGALLANDILKKTDLPLEDRVQIVSAIGLHDESTGGATDPISAALIIADKTDVRRSRVREKNKATFDKHDRVNYAVTDTKLKINVEKRVISLNLQID
;
A
#
# COMPACT_ATOMS: atom_id res chain seq x y z
N MET A 1 0.24 -19.44 4.54
CA MET A 1 0.20 -18.33 3.57
C MET A 1 1.17 -17.25 4.03
N THR A 2 2.16 -16.94 3.19
CA THR A 2 3.24 -15.99 3.44
C THR A 2 3.20 -14.87 2.41
N TYR A 3 3.89 -13.77 2.64
CA TYR A 3 4.08 -12.69 1.66
C TYR A 3 4.62 -13.21 0.32
N SER A 4 5.60 -14.12 0.37
CA SER A 4 6.19 -14.72 -0.83
C SER A 4 5.16 -15.50 -1.65
N GLU A 5 4.22 -16.17 -1.00
CA GLU A 5 3.12 -16.89 -1.66
C GLU A 5 2.07 -15.91 -2.20
N ILE A 6 1.72 -14.86 -1.45
CA ILE A 6 0.80 -13.79 -1.88
C ILE A 6 1.30 -13.08 -3.14
N ARG A 7 2.62 -12.82 -3.25
CA ARG A 7 3.22 -12.25 -4.45
C ARG A 7 3.05 -13.09 -5.72
N LYS A 8 2.77 -14.38 -5.58
CA LYS A 8 2.58 -15.33 -6.68
C LYS A 8 1.12 -15.76 -6.83
N ASN A 9 0.22 -15.26 -5.98
CA ASN A 9 -1.17 -15.64 -5.98
C ASN A 9 -1.87 -15.02 -7.20
N GLU A 10 -2.35 -15.86 -8.12
CA GLU A 10 -2.96 -15.43 -9.38
C GLU A 10 -4.19 -14.54 -9.18
N GLU A 11 -5.01 -14.81 -8.16
CA GLU A 11 -6.22 -14.04 -7.86
C GLU A 11 -5.84 -12.62 -7.37
N VAL A 12 -4.85 -12.50 -6.48
CA VAL A 12 -4.33 -11.21 -6.01
C VAL A 12 -3.74 -10.41 -7.18
N LEU A 13 -2.90 -11.04 -8.00
CA LEU A 13 -2.27 -10.39 -9.14
C LEU A 13 -3.29 -9.92 -10.19
N ALA A 14 -4.36 -10.70 -10.42
CA ALA A 14 -5.45 -10.31 -11.30
C ALA A 14 -6.18 -9.05 -10.80
N PHE A 15 -6.46 -8.97 -9.49
CA PHE A 15 -7.07 -7.77 -8.90
C PHE A 15 -6.15 -6.55 -8.98
N ILE A 16 -4.86 -6.68 -8.66
CA ILE A 16 -3.89 -5.58 -8.80
C ILE A 16 -3.85 -5.08 -10.25
N LYS A 17 -3.73 -6.00 -11.22
CA LYS A 17 -3.70 -5.65 -12.65
C LYS A 17 -4.97 -4.92 -13.08
N LYS A 18 -6.15 -5.42 -12.68
CA LYS A 18 -7.44 -4.80 -13.03
C LYS A 18 -7.63 -3.45 -12.35
N GLY A 19 -7.30 -3.32 -11.07
CA GLY A 19 -7.34 -2.06 -10.33
C GLY A 19 -6.44 -1.01 -10.97
N ASN A 20 -5.20 -1.37 -11.28
CA ASN A 20 -4.27 -0.48 -11.97
C ASN A 20 -4.81 0.00 -13.33
N ALA A 21 -5.43 -0.90 -14.11
CA ALA A 21 -6.04 -0.55 -15.38
C ALA A 21 -7.24 0.40 -15.23
N ASN A 22 -8.13 0.15 -14.26
CA ASN A 22 -9.26 1.03 -13.96
C ASN A 22 -8.79 2.44 -13.59
N LEU A 23 -7.80 2.54 -12.69
CA LEU A 23 -7.22 3.80 -12.26
C LEU A 23 -6.54 4.54 -13.41
N GLY A 24 -5.82 3.82 -14.27
CA GLY A 24 -5.22 4.40 -15.47
C GLY A 24 -6.26 4.99 -16.42
N ALA A 25 -7.39 4.31 -16.63
CA ALA A 25 -8.49 4.81 -17.46
C ALA A 25 -9.16 6.07 -16.87
N MET A 26 -9.17 6.22 -15.54
CA MET A 26 -9.63 7.42 -14.84
C MET A 26 -8.58 8.52 -14.74
N GLY A 27 -7.35 8.25 -15.19
CA GLY A 27 -6.23 9.19 -15.17
C GLY A 27 -5.48 9.27 -13.84
N PHE A 28 -5.64 8.32 -12.91
CA PHE A 28 -4.85 8.29 -11.68
C PHE A 28 -3.44 7.71 -11.91
N THR A 29 -2.54 7.98 -10.96
CA THR A 29 -1.17 7.45 -10.90
C THR A 29 -1.14 5.92 -10.91
N ASP A 30 0.03 5.35 -11.18
CA ASP A 30 0.26 3.91 -11.13
C ASP A 30 0.07 3.34 -9.71
N HIS A 31 -0.68 2.24 -9.65
CA HIS A 31 -0.89 1.38 -8.49
C HIS A 31 -0.67 -0.09 -8.91
N SER A 32 0.41 -0.34 -9.66
CA SER A 32 0.80 -1.67 -10.12
C SER A 32 1.45 -2.49 -9.00
N GLU A 33 1.83 -3.74 -9.32
CA GLU A 33 2.62 -4.60 -8.44
C GLU A 33 3.93 -3.94 -7.95
N ALA A 34 4.49 -3.00 -8.72
CA ALA A 34 5.69 -2.27 -8.32
C ALA A 34 5.39 -1.32 -7.14
N HIS A 35 4.22 -0.67 -7.16
CA HIS A 35 3.74 0.14 -6.05
C HIS A 35 3.42 -0.75 -4.84
N SER A 36 2.55 -1.75 -5.00
CA SER A 36 2.15 -2.67 -3.92
C SER A 36 3.35 -3.38 -3.28
N GLY A 37 4.33 -3.79 -4.08
CA GLY A 37 5.57 -4.39 -3.61
C GLY A 37 6.43 -3.42 -2.79
N LEU A 38 6.56 -2.17 -3.23
CA LEU A 38 7.33 -1.17 -2.50
C LEU A 38 6.67 -0.80 -1.16
N VAL A 39 5.35 -0.65 -1.14
CA VAL A 39 4.57 -0.38 0.08
C VAL A 39 4.77 -1.50 1.09
N ALA A 40 4.66 -2.76 0.67
CA ALA A 40 4.91 -3.92 1.53
C ALA A 40 6.32 -3.89 2.16
N GLU A 41 7.37 -3.68 1.35
CA GLU A 41 8.76 -3.68 1.86
C GLU A 41 9.06 -2.48 2.76
N ARG A 42 8.51 -1.30 2.46
CA ARG A 42 8.68 -0.11 3.31
C ARG A 42 7.95 -0.24 4.64
N ALA A 43 6.74 -0.79 4.64
CA ALA A 43 5.99 -1.01 5.87
C ALA A 43 6.74 -2.00 6.78
N ALA A 44 7.30 -3.06 6.20
CA ALA A 44 8.17 -4.00 6.89
C ALA A 44 9.43 -3.33 7.47
N GLU A 45 10.09 -2.45 6.70
CA GLU A 45 11.27 -1.72 7.18
C GLU A 45 10.95 -0.84 8.39
N ILE A 46 9.79 -0.16 8.37
CA ILE A 46 9.31 0.65 9.51
C ILE A 46 9.17 -0.24 10.75
N LEU A 47 8.38 -1.31 10.67
CA LEU A 47 8.16 -2.20 11.81
C LEU A 47 9.47 -2.81 12.32
N LYS A 48 10.34 -3.26 11.41
CA LYS A 48 11.64 -3.82 11.75
C LYS A 48 12.53 -2.82 12.50
N LYS A 49 12.59 -1.56 12.07
CA LYS A 49 13.40 -0.52 12.74
C LYS A 49 12.91 -0.20 14.15
N PHE A 50 11.61 -0.29 14.39
CA PHE A 50 11.02 -0.10 15.72
C PHE A 50 11.02 -1.37 16.59
N GLY A 51 11.55 -2.49 16.09
CA GLY A 51 11.71 -3.73 16.86
C GLY A 51 10.42 -4.52 17.05
N TYR A 52 9.46 -4.38 16.12
CA TYR A 52 8.25 -5.20 16.14
C TYR A 52 8.55 -6.67 15.77
N PRO A 53 7.74 -7.63 16.25
CA PRO A 53 7.95 -9.05 15.98
C PRO A 53 7.95 -9.39 14.48
N GLU A 54 8.69 -10.44 14.10
CA GLU A 54 8.71 -10.98 12.72
C GLU A 54 7.31 -11.34 12.20
N LYS A 55 6.42 -11.76 13.11
CA LYS A 55 5.01 -11.98 12.79
C LYS A 55 4.35 -10.71 12.23
N ASP A 56 4.44 -9.59 12.94
CA ASP A 56 3.82 -8.32 12.52
C ASP A 56 4.44 -7.80 11.22
N ILE A 57 5.74 -8.02 11.05
CA ILE A 57 6.46 -7.73 9.80
C ILE A 57 5.86 -8.54 8.65
N GLU A 58 5.63 -9.84 8.82
CA GLU A 58 5.01 -10.67 7.79
C GLU A 58 3.57 -10.23 7.46
N LEU A 59 2.77 -9.91 8.48
CA LEU A 59 1.40 -9.44 8.30
C LEU A 59 1.33 -8.12 7.54
N VAL A 60 2.19 -7.15 7.87
CA VAL A 60 2.18 -5.86 7.17
C VAL A 60 2.65 -5.98 5.71
N LYS A 61 3.51 -6.95 5.40
CA LYS A 61 3.91 -7.23 4.01
C LYS A 61 2.73 -7.77 3.20
N ILE A 62 1.95 -8.69 3.76
CA ILE A 62 0.74 -9.20 3.11
C ILE A 62 -0.27 -8.07 2.93
N ALA A 63 -0.56 -7.31 3.99
CA ALA A 63 -1.48 -6.17 3.94
C ALA A 63 -1.04 -5.12 2.90
N GLY A 64 0.24 -4.72 2.91
CA GLY A 64 0.80 -3.75 1.97
C GLY A 64 0.77 -4.20 0.52
N PHE A 65 0.94 -5.49 0.24
CA PHE A 65 0.82 -5.97 -1.14
C PHE A 65 -0.63 -6.00 -1.63
N MET A 66 -1.58 -6.21 -0.72
CA MET A 66 -3.00 -6.36 -1.05
C MET A 66 -3.82 -5.07 -0.88
N HIS A 67 -3.26 -4.01 -0.27
CA HIS A 67 -4.06 -2.87 0.22
C HIS A 67 -4.97 -2.23 -0.83
N ASP A 68 -4.50 -2.20 -2.07
CA ASP A 68 -5.16 -1.53 -3.19
C ASP A 68 -6.03 -2.43 -4.09
N ILE A 69 -6.17 -3.73 -3.78
CA ILE A 69 -6.93 -4.65 -4.65
C ILE A 69 -8.40 -4.24 -4.83
N GLY A 70 -8.95 -3.45 -3.90
CA GLY A 70 -10.30 -2.90 -4.00
C GLY A 70 -10.49 -1.93 -5.18
N ASN A 71 -9.43 -1.33 -5.73
CA ASN A 71 -9.52 -0.48 -6.92
C ASN A 71 -9.99 -1.28 -8.17
N ALA A 72 -9.90 -2.61 -8.15
CA ALA A 72 -10.50 -3.45 -9.19
C ALA A 72 -12.03 -3.37 -9.21
N VAL A 73 -12.65 -3.08 -8.05
CA VAL A 73 -14.09 -2.90 -7.87
C VAL A 73 -14.46 -1.44 -8.07
N ASN A 74 -13.84 -0.53 -7.30
CA ASN A 74 -14.07 0.91 -7.40
C ASN A 74 -12.95 1.68 -6.70
N ARG A 75 -12.69 2.92 -7.15
CA ARG A 75 -11.79 3.83 -6.45
C ARG A 75 -12.39 4.35 -5.13
N SER A 76 -13.69 4.64 -5.14
CA SER A 76 -14.42 4.99 -3.92
C SER A 76 -14.48 3.77 -3.02
N HIS A 77 -14.20 3.92 -1.72
CA HIS A 77 -14.20 2.83 -0.74
C HIS A 77 -13.26 1.66 -1.10
N HIS A 78 -12.16 1.93 -1.84
CA HIS A 78 -11.23 0.88 -2.25
C HIS A 78 -10.57 0.17 -1.05
N ALA A 79 -10.39 0.85 0.08
CA ALA A 79 -9.90 0.24 1.32
C ALA A 79 -10.87 -0.81 1.85
N GLU A 80 -12.16 -0.46 1.98
CA GLU A 80 -13.20 -1.39 2.47
C GLU A 80 -13.43 -2.56 1.51
N TYR A 81 -13.51 -2.29 0.20
CA TYR A 81 -13.61 -3.36 -0.81
C TYR A 81 -12.37 -4.24 -0.82
N GLY A 82 -11.18 -3.64 -0.71
CA GLY A 82 -9.92 -4.36 -0.62
C GLY A 82 -9.88 -5.30 0.59
N ALA A 83 -10.36 -4.85 1.74
CA ALA A 83 -10.44 -5.65 2.95
C ALA A 83 -11.36 -6.87 2.79
N LEU A 84 -12.53 -6.69 2.17
CA LEU A 84 -13.46 -7.79 1.90
C LEU A 84 -12.88 -8.81 0.91
N LEU A 85 -12.28 -8.34 -0.18
CA LEU A 85 -11.60 -9.20 -1.16
C LEU A 85 -10.44 -9.96 -0.51
N ALA A 86 -9.62 -9.27 0.29
CA ALA A 86 -8.51 -9.88 1.00
C ALA A 86 -8.99 -10.96 1.96
N ASN A 87 -10.08 -10.71 2.71
CA ASN A 87 -10.67 -11.73 3.58
C ASN A 87 -11.16 -12.94 2.77
N ASP A 88 -11.80 -12.74 1.61
CA ASP A 88 -12.27 -13.84 0.76
C ASP A 88 -11.13 -14.72 0.23
N ILE A 89 -10.01 -14.10 -0.15
CA ILE A 89 -8.81 -14.80 -0.62
C ILE A 89 -8.14 -15.52 0.55
N LEU A 90 -7.84 -14.80 1.63
CA LEU A 90 -7.07 -15.31 2.76
C LEU A 90 -7.81 -16.36 3.58
N LYS A 91 -9.16 -16.36 3.59
CA LYS A 91 -9.94 -17.40 4.29
C LYS A 91 -9.79 -18.79 3.68
N LYS A 92 -9.33 -18.89 2.44
CA LYS A 92 -9.07 -20.16 1.71
C LYS A 92 -7.70 -20.75 2.06
N THR A 93 -6.96 -20.13 2.97
CA THR A 93 -5.58 -20.47 3.32
C THR A 93 -5.49 -21.02 4.75
N ASP A 94 -4.31 -21.49 5.14
CA ASP A 94 -3.96 -21.95 6.48
C ASP A 94 -3.58 -20.81 7.46
N LEU A 95 -3.72 -19.55 7.05
CA LEU A 95 -3.38 -18.40 7.86
C LEU A 95 -4.26 -18.34 9.13
N PRO A 96 -3.70 -18.17 10.34
CA PRO A 96 -4.48 -18.11 11.57
C PRO A 96 -5.57 -17.04 11.52
N LEU A 97 -6.71 -17.28 12.18
CA LEU A 97 -7.86 -16.37 12.15
C LEU A 97 -7.49 -14.95 12.59
N GLU A 98 -6.75 -14.82 13.69
CA GLU A 98 -6.35 -13.52 14.24
C GLU A 98 -5.45 -12.75 13.26
N ASP A 99 -4.50 -13.45 12.64
CA ASP A 99 -3.57 -12.90 11.65
C ASP A 99 -4.33 -12.40 10.42
N ARG A 100 -5.33 -13.17 9.97
CA ARG A 100 -6.18 -12.80 8.83
C ARG A 100 -6.98 -11.54 9.16
N VAL A 101 -7.59 -11.50 10.34
CA VAL A 101 -8.38 -10.35 10.78
C VAL A 101 -7.50 -9.10 10.92
N GLN A 102 -6.27 -9.25 11.41
CA GLN A 102 -5.31 -8.13 11.49
C GLN A 102 -4.94 -7.57 10.12
N ILE A 103 -4.71 -8.42 9.11
CA ILE A 103 -4.46 -8.00 7.73
C ILE A 103 -5.67 -7.27 7.15
N VAL A 104 -6.87 -7.84 7.32
CA VAL A 104 -8.13 -7.26 6.82
C VAL A 104 -8.40 -5.90 7.45
N SER A 105 -8.19 -5.77 8.77
CA SER A 105 -8.32 -4.51 9.49
C SER A 105 -7.34 -3.45 8.97
N ALA A 106 -6.07 -3.81 8.82
CA ALA A 106 -5.05 -2.87 8.31
C ALA A 106 -5.39 -2.38 6.90
N ILE A 107 -5.86 -3.27 6.00
CA ILE A 107 -6.30 -2.89 4.66
C ILE A 107 -7.53 -1.97 4.74
N GLY A 108 -8.53 -2.27 5.57
CA GLY A 108 -9.75 -1.46 5.67
C GLY A 108 -9.50 -0.05 6.20
N LEU A 109 -8.42 0.17 6.95
CA LEU A 109 -8.09 1.43 7.61
C LEU A 109 -7.06 2.29 6.86
N HIS A 110 -6.50 1.81 5.74
CA HIS A 110 -5.32 2.45 5.15
C HIS A 110 -5.60 3.78 4.42
N ASP A 111 -6.85 4.04 4.03
CA ASP A 111 -7.22 5.27 3.32
C ASP A 111 -7.81 6.32 4.27
N GLU A 112 -7.28 7.54 4.19
CA GLU A 112 -7.64 8.67 5.06
C GLU A 112 -9.09 9.15 4.92
N SER A 113 -9.79 8.78 3.84
CA SER A 113 -11.19 9.15 3.65
C SER A 113 -12.18 8.25 4.39
N THR A 114 -11.75 7.03 4.75
CA THR A 114 -12.62 6.01 5.36
C THR A 114 -12.05 5.38 6.62
N GLY A 115 -10.77 5.61 6.93
CA GLY A 115 -10.09 5.05 8.09
C GLY A 115 -8.87 5.84 8.56
N GLY A 116 -8.13 5.23 9.48
CA GLY A 116 -6.89 5.77 10.04
C GLY A 116 -6.19 4.74 10.92
N ALA A 117 -4.93 5.01 11.27
CA ALA A 117 -4.12 4.09 12.06
C ALA A 117 -4.74 3.83 13.44
N THR A 118 -4.94 2.55 13.78
CA THR A 118 -5.42 2.10 15.09
C THR A 118 -4.42 1.22 15.83
N ASP A 119 -3.42 0.70 15.10
CA ASP A 119 -2.39 -0.19 15.59
C ASP A 119 -1.07 0.01 14.80
N PRO A 120 0.04 -0.61 15.21
CA PRO A 120 1.32 -0.45 14.53
C PRO A 120 1.34 -0.92 13.07
N ILE A 121 0.59 -1.97 12.71
CA ILE A 121 0.55 -2.55 11.37
C ILE A 121 -0.17 -1.59 10.41
N SER A 122 -1.35 -1.10 10.79
CA SER A 122 -2.10 -0.07 10.05
C SER A 122 -1.30 1.24 9.95
N ALA A 123 -0.62 1.67 11.02
CA ALA A 123 0.25 2.85 10.98
C ALA A 123 1.41 2.69 9.97
N ALA A 124 2.11 1.56 10.01
CA ALA A 124 3.23 1.29 9.11
C ALA A 124 2.77 1.20 7.65
N LEU A 125 1.62 0.57 7.40
CA LEU A 125 1.01 0.49 6.07
C LEU A 125 0.68 1.87 5.51
N ILE A 126 -0.05 2.69 6.27
CA ILE A 126 -0.44 4.06 5.86
C ILE A 126 0.80 4.90 5.53
N ILE A 127 1.81 4.87 6.40
CA ILE A 127 3.04 5.64 6.17
C ILE A 127 3.77 5.12 4.92
N ALA A 128 3.86 3.80 4.73
CA ALA A 128 4.54 3.22 3.59
C ALA A 128 3.87 3.58 2.25
N ASP A 129 2.53 3.56 2.19
CA ASP A 129 1.76 3.97 1.02
C ASP A 129 1.97 5.46 0.72
N LYS A 130 1.69 6.33 1.70
CA LYS A 130 1.76 7.80 1.51
C LYS A 130 3.18 8.30 1.18
N THR A 131 4.20 7.54 1.54
CA THR A 131 5.59 7.88 1.21
C THR A 131 6.06 7.36 -0.15
N ASP A 132 5.23 6.63 -0.91
CA ASP A 132 5.50 6.30 -2.31
C ASP A 132 5.25 7.48 -3.26
N VAL A 133 6.10 8.50 -3.11
CA VAL A 133 6.11 9.71 -3.93
C VAL A 133 7.29 9.65 -4.90
N ARG A 134 7.02 9.32 -6.18
CA ARG A 134 8.04 9.16 -7.24
C ARG A 134 7.47 9.54 -8.60
N ARG A 135 8.25 10.26 -9.41
CA ARG A 135 7.91 10.62 -10.80
C ARG A 135 7.53 9.43 -11.67
N SER A 136 8.14 8.27 -11.44
CA SER A 136 7.85 7.04 -12.21
C SER A 136 6.43 6.49 -12.02
N ARG A 137 5.66 6.97 -11.02
CA ARG A 137 4.24 6.63 -10.87
C ARG A 137 3.32 7.44 -11.77
N VAL A 138 3.80 8.58 -12.29
CA VAL A 138 3.00 9.45 -13.14
C VAL A 138 2.92 8.83 -14.52
N ARG A 139 1.70 8.53 -14.96
CA ARG A 139 1.46 8.01 -16.31
C ARG A 139 1.71 9.10 -17.34
N GLU A 140 2.14 8.71 -18.53
CA GLU A 140 2.24 9.64 -19.65
C GLU A 140 0.86 10.14 -20.06
N LYS A 141 0.59 11.43 -19.80
CA LYS A 141 -0.64 12.13 -20.18
C LYS A 141 -0.38 13.64 -20.25
N ASN A 142 -1.35 14.39 -20.77
CA ASN A 142 -1.25 15.84 -20.86
C ASN A 142 -1.04 16.46 -19.45
N LYS A 143 0.04 17.23 -19.27
CA LYS A 143 0.38 17.88 -17.99
C LYS A 143 -0.74 18.77 -17.45
N ALA A 144 -1.56 19.35 -18.33
CA ALA A 144 -2.71 20.17 -17.95
C ALA A 144 -3.82 19.37 -17.23
N THR A 145 -3.83 18.03 -17.36
CA THR A 145 -4.82 17.14 -16.74
C THR A 145 -4.26 16.38 -15.52
N PHE A 146 -3.12 16.84 -14.99
CA PHE A 146 -2.53 16.28 -13.78
C PHE A 146 -3.42 16.59 -12.57
N ASP A 147 -3.71 15.55 -11.79
CA ASP A 147 -4.37 15.71 -10.51
C ASP A 147 -3.37 16.18 -9.43
N LYS A 148 -3.82 16.29 -8.18
CA LYS A 148 -2.93 16.67 -7.07
C LYS A 148 -1.78 15.68 -6.86
N HIS A 149 -2.00 14.38 -7.05
CA HIS A 149 -0.99 13.35 -6.86
C HIS A 149 0.02 13.36 -8.00
N ASP A 150 -0.43 13.50 -9.25
CA ASP A 150 0.45 13.61 -10.41
C ASP A 150 1.38 14.81 -10.28
N ARG A 151 0.86 15.98 -9.87
CA ARG A 151 1.68 17.18 -9.72
C ARG A 151 2.79 16.99 -8.69
N VAL A 152 2.46 16.42 -7.52
CA VAL A 152 3.44 16.14 -6.47
C VAL A 152 4.45 15.08 -6.93
N ASN A 153 3.98 13.94 -7.46
CA ASN A 153 4.86 12.88 -7.92
C ASN A 153 5.76 13.34 -9.08
N TYR A 154 5.21 14.11 -10.02
CA TYR A 154 5.94 14.59 -11.19
C TYR A 154 7.05 15.55 -10.79
N ALA A 155 6.79 16.48 -9.86
CA ALA A 155 7.79 17.45 -9.42
C ALA A 155 8.93 16.79 -8.63
N VAL A 156 8.70 15.63 -8.02
CA VAL A 156 9.73 14.93 -7.23
C VAL A 156 10.77 14.24 -8.12
N THR A 157 12.03 14.62 -7.96
CA THR A 157 13.20 14.04 -8.65
C THR A 157 13.94 12.99 -7.81
N ASP A 158 13.92 13.14 -6.49
CA ASP A 158 14.47 12.17 -5.54
C ASP A 158 13.62 12.09 -4.27
N THR A 159 13.55 10.90 -3.67
CA THR A 159 12.79 10.64 -2.45
C THR A 159 13.57 9.78 -1.47
N LYS A 160 13.62 10.22 -0.21
CA LYS A 160 14.32 9.50 0.85
C LYS A 160 13.49 9.45 2.13
N LEU A 161 13.07 8.25 2.51
CA LEU A 161 12.47 7.98 3.81
C LEU A 161 13.56 7.81 4.87
N LYS A 162 13.48 8.58 5.94
CA LYS A 162 14.39 8.48 7.10
C LYS A 162 13.58 8.11 8.33
N ILE A 163 14.01 7.06 9.01
CA ILE A 163 13.39 6.57 10.25
C ILE A 163 14.41 6.77 11.37
N ASN A 164 14.11 7.66 12.30
CA ASN A 164 14.90 7.92 13.50
C ASN A 164 14.18 7.32 14.71
N VAL A 165 14.67 6.15 15.15
CA VAL A 165 14.05 5.37 16.23
C VAL A 165 14.18 6.09 17.57
N GLU A 166 15.35 6.66 17.88
CA GLU A 166 15.61 7.36 19.14
C GLU A 166 14.69 8.58 19.32
N LYS A 167 14.50 9.36 18.26
CA LYS A 167 13.64 10.55 18.27
C LYS A 167 12.17 10.22 18.01
N ARG A 168 11.84 8.97 17.67
CA ARG A 168 10.51 8.53 17.23
C ARG A 168 9.96 9.39 16.08
N VAL A 169 10.82 9.71 15.12
CA VAL A 169 10.49 10.56 13.97
C VAL A 169 10.69 9.78 12.68
N ILE A 170 9.69 9.83 11.81
CA ILE A 170 9.80 9.42 10.41
C ILE A 170 9.75 10.69 9.56
N SER A 171 10.72 10.86 8.67
CA SER A 171 10.84 12.04 7.79
C SER A 171 10.90 11.59 6.34
N LEU A 172 10.04 12.18 5.50
CA LEU A 172 10.11 12.03 4.05
C LEU A 172 10.82 13.26 3.47
N ASN A 173 12.02 13.05 2.92
CA ASN A 173 12.74 14.09 2.22
C ASN A 173 12.45 13.99 0.72
N LEU A 174 11.96 15.09 0.13
CA LEU A 174 11.65 15.19 -1.29
C LEU A 174 12.54 16.24 -1.94
N GLN A 175 13.20 15.87 -3.05
CA GLN A 175 13.84 16.83 -3.93
C GLN A 175 12.89 17.15 -5.09
N ILE A 176 12.71 18.44 -5.40
CA ILE A 176 11.71 18.94 -6.34
C ILE A 176 12.39 19.77 -7.45
N ASP A 177 11.88 19.72 -8.69
CA ASP A 177 12.28 20.56 -9.83
C ASP A 177 11.24 21.62 -10.26
#